data_AF-A0A7S2KIJ5-F1
#
_entry.id   AF-A0A7S2KIJ5-F1
#
_cell.length_a   1.000
_cell.length_b   1.000
_cell.length_c   1.000
_cell.angle_alpha   90.00
_cell.angle_beta   90.00
_cell.angle_gamma   90.00
#
_symmetry.space_group_name_H-M   'P 1'
#
loop_
_entity.id
_entity.type
_entity.pdbx_description
1 polymer ?
#
loop_
_entity_poly.entity_id
_entity_poly.type
_entity_poly.pdbx_seq_one_letter_code
_entity_poly.pdbx_strand_id
1 'polypeptide(L)'
;RSRFLFENPANPSNVFACLRTIDSFGFQYVDIIVDSSKYDKPMALIQKQGMRSAMGSAHWITLTNHLSTEDAVKQLKGQGYRIFASDLNPSSKDVRELDWDWPICVVMGNEDRGISQEMRELADETFTLPMCGFAESFNLSVATAITCAHMSASSREKDKGPIQPGDLDEHEVNCLRLKWYMNSLPQKKMGGALLRKAGIKLPEVFDRL
;
A
#
# COMPACT_ATOMS: atom_id res chain seq x y z
N ARG A 1 -5.20 10.38 5.29
CA ARG A 1 -4.13 9.39 5.08
C ARG A 1 -4.60 7.95 5.28
N SER A 2 -4.80 7.19 4.21
CA SER A 2 -4.77 5.71 4.24
C SER A 2 -3.78 5.20 3.23
N ARG A 3 -3.49 3.92 3.37
CA ARG A 3 -2.48 3.21 2.63
C ARG A 3 -2.90 1.78 2.38
N PHE A 4 -2.25 1.16 1.42
CA PHE A 4 -2.38 -0.26 1.15
C PHE A 4 -1.13 -0.99 1.60
N LEU A 5 -1.28 -2.24 2.01
CA LEU A 5 -0.18 -3.15 2.29
C LEU A 5 -0.42 -4.46 1.54
N PHE A 6 0.57 -4.90 0.76
CA PHE A 6 0.55 -6.21 0.11
C PHE A 6 1.38 -7.19 0.93
N GLU A 7 0.74 -8.22 1.49
CA GLU A 7 1.42 -9.25 2.27
C GLU A 7 1.90 -10.39 1.37
N ASN A 8 3.22 -10.46 1.13
CA ASN A 8 3.87 -11.55 0.40
C ASN A 8 3.21 -11.88 -0.96
N PRO A 9 2.96 -10.89 -1.83
CA PRO A 9 2.30 -11.14 -3.12
C PRO A 9 3.09 -12.16 -3.98
N ALA A 10 2.40 -13.04 -4.69
CA ALA A 10 3.01 -14.06 -5.53
C ALA A 10 3.55 -13.49 -6.84
N ASN A 11 2.80 -12.57 -7.46
CA ASN A 11 3.10 -12.05 -8.79
C ASN A 11 3.31 -10.52 -8.78
N PRO A 12 4.54 -10.04 -9.08
CA PRO A 12 4.81 -8.62 -9.18
C PRO A 12 3.88 -7.88 -10.17
N SER A 13 3.51 -8.51 -11.29
CA SER A 13 2.63 -7.91 -12.30
C SER A 13 1.25 -7.56 -11.74
N ASN A 14 0.72 -8.37 -10.81
CA ASN A 14 -0.54 -8.05 -10.14
C ASN A 14 -0.37 -6.82 -9.24
N VAL A 15 0.74 -6.72 -8.51
CA VAL A 15 1.03 -5.53 -7.69
C VAL A 15 1.11 -4.27 -8.54
N PHE A 16 1.78 -4.30 -9.69
CA PHE A 16 1.78 -3.16 -10.63
C PHE A 16 0.36 -2.73 -11.04
N ALA A 17 -0.51 -3.69 -11.36
CA ALA A 17 -1.89 -3.39 -11.72
C ALA A 17 -2.63 -2.74 -10.54
N CYS A 18 -2.41 -3.22 -9.32
CA CYS A 18 -2.94 -2.62 -8.10
C CYS A 18 -2.43 -1.19 -7.91
N LEU A 19 -1.12 -0.93 -8.10
CA LEU A 19 -0.53 0.40 -7.96
C LEU A 19 -1.18 1.41 -8.91
N ARG A 20 -1.48 1.04 -10.16
CA ARG A 20 -2.20 1.92 -11.10
C ARG A 20 -3.59 2.28 -10.60
N THR A 21 -4.30 1.32 -10.02
CA THR A 21 -5.62 1.55 -9.42
C THR A 21 -5.51 2.45 -8.19
N ILE A 22 -4.60 2.15 -7.28
CA ILE A 22 -4.34 2.92 -6.05
C ILE A 22 -4.01 4.38 -6.39
N ASP A 23 -3.13 4.62 -7.38
CA ASP A 23 -2.78 5.95 -7.90
C ASP A 23 -4.02 6.68 -8.43
N SER A 24 -4.86 5.97 -9.21
CA SER A 24 -6.09 6.54 -9.80
C SER A 24 -7.11 6.99 -8.74
N PHE A 25 -7.08 6.40 -7.55
CA PHE A 25 -7.92 6.78 -6.42
C PHE A 25 -7.23 7.79 -5.47
N GLY A 26 -5.99 8.20 -5.75
CA GLY A 26 -5.28 9.25 -5.01
C GLY A 26 -4.57 8.78 -3.75
N PHE A 27 -4.36 7.47 -3.55
CA PHE A 27 -3.61 6.97 -2.40
C PHE A 27 -2.10 7.17 -2.61
N GLN A 28 -1.45 7.83 -1.65
CA GLN A 28 -0.03 8.18 -1.75
C GLN A 28 0.94 7.07 -1.31
N TYR A 29 0.53 6.23 -0.34
CA TYR A 29 1.44 5.31 0.34
C TYR A 29 1.03 3.86 0.14
N VAL A 30 2.00 3.02 -0.22
CA VAL A 30 1.83 1.58 -0.33
C VAL A 30 3.01 0.86 0.32
N ASP A 31 2.69 -0.08 1.19
CA ASP A 31 3.63 -0.93 1.89
C ASP A 31 3.64 -2.33 1.25
N ILE A 32 4.80 -2.98 1.21
CA ILE A 32 4.95 -4.32 0.65
C ILE A 32 5.78 -5.15 1.60
N ILE A 33 5.26 -6.31 1.98
CA ILE A 33 5.99 -7.29 2.77
C ILE A 33 6.52 -8.35 1.82
N VAL A 34 7.84 -8.56 1.84
CA VAL A 34 8.47 -9.67 1.12
C VAL A 34 9.36 -10.42 2.09
N ASP A 35 8.75 -11.38 2.79
CA ASP A 35 9.47 -12.28 3.67
C ASP A 35 10.16 -13.36 2.83
N SER A 36 11.47 -13.19 2.65
CA SER A 36 12.29 -14.12 1.88
C SER A 36 12.32 -15.55 2.42
N SER A 37 11.94 -15.78 3.69
CA SER A 37 11.86 -17.11 4.28
C SER A 37 10.68 -17.93 3.76
N LYS A 38 9.65 -17.25 3.22
CA LYS A 38 8.42 -17.89 2.70
C LYS A 38 8.54 -18.35 1.24
N TYR A 39 9.70 -18.11 0.60
CA TYR A 39 9.99 -18.50 -0.77
C TYR A 39 11.28 -19.31 -0.85
N ASP A 40 11.35 -20.26 -1.79
CA ASP A 40 12.62 -20.92 -2.11
C ASP A 40 13.67 -19.90 -2.53
N LYS A 41 14.94 -20.08 -2.13
CA LYS A 41 16.03 -19.10 -2.32
C LYS A 41 16.12 -18.49 -3.73
N PRO A 42 15.99 -19.25 -4.84
CA PRO A 42 15.98 -18.66 -6.18
C PRO A 42 14.75 -17.79 -6.44
N MET A 43 13.58 -18.23 -5.97
CA MET A 43 12.33 -17.51 -6.13
C MET A 43 12.24 -16.26 -5.27
N ALA A 44 12.79 -16.28 -4.05
CA ALA A 44 12.89 -15.11 -3.19
C ALA A 44 13.66 -13.95 -3.86
N LEU A 45 14.74 -14.27 -4.58
CA LEU A 45 15.54 -13.29 -5.31
C LEU A 45 14.79 -12.72 -6.52
N ILE A 46 14.10 -13.58 -7.28
CA ILE A 46 13.30 -13.17 -8.44
C ILE A 46 12.12 -12.30 -7.99
N GLN A 47 11.42 -12.69 -6.93
CA GLN A 47 10.36 -11.93 -6.26
C GLN A 47 10.88 -10.54 -5.85
N LYS A 48 11.99 -10.50 -5.12
CA LYS A 48 12.60 -9.24 -4.66
C LYS A 48 13.05 -8.36 -5.82
N GLN A 49 13.56 -8.93 -6.91
CA GLN A 49 13.96 -8.17 -8.10
C GLN A 49 12.75 -7.68 -8.91
N GLY A 50 11.76 -8.53 -9.14
CA GLY A 50 10.51 -8.19 -9.82
C GLY A 50 9.76 -7.09 -9.07
N MET A 51 9.70 -7.17 -7.75
CA MET A 51 9.10 -6.14 -6.90
C MET A 51 9.90 -4.83 -6.96
N ARG A 52 11.24 -4.87 -6.94
CA ARG A 52 12.06 -3.66 -7.12
C ARG A 52 11.84 -3.00 -8.47
N SER A 53 11.70 -3.78 -9.54
CA SER A 53 11.35 -3.25 -10.88
C SER A 53 9.93 -2.66 -10.89
N ALA A 54 9.00 -3.27 -10.15
CA ALA A 54 7.66 -2.75 -9.92
C ALA A 54 7.65 -1.38 -9.26
N MET A 55 8.47 -1.22 -8.25
CA MET A 55 8.61 0.05 -7.57
C MET A 55 9.25 1.14 -8.44
N GLY A 56 10.07 0.75 -9.43
CA GLY A 56 10.75 1.71 -10.31
C GLY A 56 9.84 2.42 -11.31
N SER A 57 8.65 1.89 -11.59
CA SER A 57 7.71 2.49 -12.54
C SER A 57 6.67 3.39 -11.87
N ALA A 58 6.39 3.19 -10.58
CA ALA A 58 5.44 3.97 -9.81
C ALA A 58 6.07 5.32 -9.42
N HIS A 59 6.02 6.28 -10.33
CA HIS A 59 6.67 7.59 -10.13
C HIS A 59 5.98 8.45 -9.06
N TRP A 60 4.70 8.21 -8.82
CA TRP A 60 3.82 9.08 -8.04
C TRP A 60 3.46 8.51 -6.66
N ILE A 61 3.59 7.19 -6.47
CA ILE A 61 3.32 6.51 -5.20
C ILE A 61 4.62 6.33 -4.40
N THR A 62 4.54 6.54 -3.09
CA THR A 62 5.60 6.17 -2.15
C THR A 62 5.47 4.69 -1.78
N LEU A 63 6.53 3.93 -2.06
CA LEU A 63 6.58 2.50 -1.78
C LEU A 63 7.56 2.18 -0.65
N THR A 64 7.08 1.47 0.36
CA THR A 64 7.87 1.06 1.54
C THR A 64 7.93 -0.46 1.61
N ASN A 65 9.11 -1.03 1.85
CA ASN A 65 9.28 -2.48 2.01
C ASN A 65 9.48 -2.84 3.48
N HIS A 66 8.90 -3.97 3.85
CA HIS A 66 9.06 -4.58 5.17
C HIS A 66 9.59 -6.01 5.03
N LEU A 67 10.34 -6.44 6.04
CA LEU A 67 10.94 -7.78 6.08
C LEU A 67 10.02 -8.83 6.70
N SER A 68 9.10 -8.42 7.58
CA SER A 68 8.17 -9.30 8.28
C SER A 68 6.81 -8.62 8.47
N THR A 69 5.79 -9.45 8.75
CA THR A 69 4.43 -9.01 9.05
C THR A 69 4.36 -8.26 10.38
N GLU A 70 4.97 -8.80 11.44
CA GLU A 70 5.08 -8.13 12.74
C GLU A 70 5.69 -6.72 12.66
N ASP A 71 6.84 -6.55 11.98
CA ASP A 71 7.51 -5.25 11.91
C ASP A 71 6.65 -4.21 11.18
N ALA A 72 6.05 -4.61 10.06
CA ALA A 72 5.19 -3.74 9.27
C ALA A 72 3.98 -3.28 10.10
N VAL A 73 3.25 -4.22 10.70
CA VAL A 73 2.05 -3.90 11.49
C VAL A 73 2.40 -3.05 12.70
N LYS A 74 3.49 -3.37 13.41
CA LYS A 74 3.96 -2.60 14.57
C LYS A 74 4.29 -1.16 14.18
N GLN A 75 5.01 -0.96 13.08
CA GLN A 75 5.34 0.37 12.57
C GLN A 75 4.09 1.16 12.20
N LEU A 76 3.14 0.52 11.51
CA LEU A 76 1.89 1.15 11.08
C LEU A 76 0.97 1.51 12.24
N LYS A 77 0.78 0.60 13.21
CA LYS A 77 0.03 0.89 14.43
C LYS A 77 0.69 2.01 15.25
N GLY A 78 2.03 2.04 15.31
CA GLY A 78 2.77 3.14 15.93
C GLY A 78 2.56 4.51 15.28
N GLN A 79 2.12 4.54 14.01
CA GLN A 79 1.72 5.75 13.28
C GLN A 79 0.21 6.04 13.40
N GLY A 80 -0.53 5.26 14.18
CA GLY A 80 -1.97 5.42 14.42
C GLY A 80 -2.88 4.72 13.42
N TYR A 81 -2.34 3.94 12.47
CA TYR A 81 -3.17 3.21 11.51
C TYR A 81 -3.88 2.02 12.16
N ARG A 82 -5.16 1.86 11.81
CA ARG A 82 -5.90 0.60 12.01
C ARG A 82 -5.65 -0.33 10.82
N ILE A 83 -5.47 -1.62 11.07
CA ILE A 83 -5.12 -2.63 10.08
C ILE A 83 -6.37 -3.41 9.69
N PHE A 84 -6.83 -3.25 8.45
CA PHE A 84 -8.01 -3.93 7.92
C PHE A 84 -7.56 -4.92 6.87
N ALA A 85 -7.74 -6.22 7.09
CA ALA A 85 -7.15 -7.26 6.25
C ALA A 85 -8.20 -8.05 5.45
N SER A 86 -7.97 -8.22 4.14
CA SER A 86 -8.84 -9.03 3.30
C SER A 86 -8.68 -10.51 3.63
N ASP A 87 -9.76 -11.18 4.02
CA ASP A 87 -9.76 -12.59 4.40
C ASP A 87 -11.08 -13.27 4.03
N LEU A 88 -10.98 -14.47 3.45
CA LEU A 88 -12.13 -15.28 3.03
C LEU A 88 -12.75 -16.09 4.17
N ASN A 89 -12.25 -15.93 5.39
CA ASN A 89 -12.82 -16.55 6.58
C ASN A 89 -14.30 -16.14 6.74
N PRO A 90 -15.24 -17.07 7.00
CA PRO A 90 -16.66 -16.76 7.24
C PRO A 90 -16.92 -15.77 8.38
N SER A 91 -15.98 -15.61 9.32
CA SER A 91 -16.09 -14.61 10.40
C SER A 91 -15.72 -13.19 9.98
N SER A 92 -15.14 -13.00 8.79
CA SER A 92 -14.79 -11.68 8.28
C SER A 92 -16.03 -10.86 7.98
N LYS A 93 -15.97 -9.56 8.27
CA LYS A 93 -17.06 -8.63 7.99
C LYS A 93 -17.22 -8.40 6.49
N ASP A 94 -18.43 -8.11 6.05
CA ASP A 94 -18.63 -7.66 4.68
C ASP A 94 -17.99 -6.27 4.50
N VAL A 95 -17.30 -6.05 3.38
CA VAL A 95 -16.69 -4.76 3.03
C VAL A 95 -17.64 -3.56 3.14
N ARG A 96 -18.94 -3.78 2.95
CA ARG A 96 -20.01 -2.78 3.02
C ARG A 96 -20.36 -2.38 4.45
N GLU A 97 -20.04 -3.23 5.43
CA GLU A 97 -20.33 -3.02 6.85
C GLU A 97 -19.14 -2.39 7.59
N LEU A 98 -17.99 -2.28 6.93
CA LEU A 98 -16.81 -1.68 7.51
C LEU A 98 -16.97 -0.18 7.71
N ASP A 99 -16.52 0.27 8.87
CA ASP A 99 -16.34 1.69 9.13
C ASP A 99 -14.96 2.14 8.67
N TRP A 100 -14.93 2.90 7.59
CA TRP A 100 -13.70 3.35 6.94
C TRP A 100 -13.11 4.64 7.53
N ASP A 101 -13.36 4.91 8.81
CA ASP A 101 -12.88 6.09 9.52
C ASP A 101 -11.36 6.05 9.84
N TRP A 102 -10.72 7.22 9.81
CA TRP A 102 -9.29 7.42 9.54
C TRP A 102 -8.41 7.29 10.79
N PRO A 103 -7.14 6.86 10.67
CA PRO A 103 -6.43 6.40 9.46
C PRO A 103 -6.38 4.85 9.34
N ILE A 104 -6.46 4.32 8.11
CA ILE A 104 -6.55 2.87 7.84
C ILE A 104 -5.39 2.39 6.95
N CYS A 105 -4.90 1.19 7.23
CA CYS A 105 -4.07 0.43 6.32
C CYS A 105 -4.86 -0.79 5.85
N VAL A 106 -5.14 -0.87 4.56
CA VAL A 106 -5.81 -2.02 3.94
C VAL A 106 -4.77 -3.05 3.55
N VAL A 107 -4.87 -4.25 4.10
CA VAL A 107 -3.99 -5.37 3.79
C VAL A 107 -4.64 -6.26 2.74
N MET A 108 -3.94 -6.48 1.64
CA MET A 108 -4.28 -7.45 0.62
C MET A 108 -3.32 -8.63 0.71
N GLY A 109 -3.89 -9.83 0.85
CA GLY A 109 -3.12 -11.07 1.02
C GLY A 109 -2.50 -11.61 -0.27
N ASN A 110 -1.75 -12.70 -0.13
CA ASN A 110 -1.21 -13.47 -1.24
C ASN A 110 -2.35 -14.11 -2.07
N GLU A 111 -2.17 -14.20 -3.38
CA GLU A 111 -3.19 -14.70 -4.31
C GLU A 111 -3.65 -16.14 -4.04
N ASP A 112 -2.74 -17.01 -3.60
CA ASP A 112 -3.02 -18.43 -3.39
C ASP A 112 -3.40 -18.73 -1.93
N ARG A 113 -2.80 -17.98 -0.98
CA ARG A 113 -2.87 -18.30 0.46
C ARG A 113 -3.70 -17.31 1.27
N GLY A 114 -4.10 -16.19 0.68
CA GLY A 114 -4.66 -15.06 1.41
C GLY A 114 -3.66 -14.45 2.39
N ILE A 115 -4.18 -13.84 3.45
CA ILE A 115 -3.36 -13.31 4.55
C ILE A 115 -2.85 -14.43 5.45
N SER A 116 -1.70 -14.21 6.08
CA SER A 116 -1.14 -15.15 7.04
C SER A 116 -1.93 -15.22 8.34
N GLN A 117 -1.76 -16.29 9.11
CA GLN A 117 -2.33 -16.39 10.45
C GLN A 117 -1.81 -15.28 11.38
N GLU A 118 -0.53 -14.92 11.24
CA GLU A 118 0.09 -13.81 11.95
C GLU A 118 -0.61 -12.48 11.62
N MET A 119 -0.86 -12.20 10.33
CA MET A 119 -1.61 -11.01 9.93
C MET A 119 -3.04 -11.02 10.48
N ARG A 120 -3.70 -12.18 10.47
CA ARG A 120 -5.06 -12.33 11.01
C ARG A 120 -5.14 -12.01 12.51
N GLU A 121 -4.12 -12.38 13.28
CA GLU A 121 -4.03 -12.09 14.72
C GLU A 121 -3.68 -10.62 15.01
N LEU A 122 -2.91 -9.99 14.12
CA LEU A 122 -2.47 -8.61 14.28
C LEU A 122 -3.46 -7.58 13.70
N ALA A 123 -4.33 -7.99 12.77
CA ALA A 123 -5.34 -7.14 12.16
C ALA A 123 -6.37 -6.64 13.20
N ASP A 124 -6.80 -5.40 13.05
CA ASP A 124 -7.87 -4.84 13.90
C ASP A 124 -9.25 -5.29 13.41
N GLU A 125 -9.39 -5.51 12.10
CA GLU A 125 -10.59 -6.06 11.46
C GLU A 125 -10.18 -6.94 10.28
N THR A 126 -10.91 -8.03 10.05
CA THR A 126 -10.84 -8.76 8.78
C THR A 126 -12.12 -8.57 7.99
N PHE A 127 -11.99 -8.50 6.67
CA PHE A 127 -13.13 -8.28 5.79
C PHE A 127 -13.09 -9.14 4.54
N THR A 128 -14.27 -9.39 3.99
CA THR A 128 -14.45 -10.13 2.75
C THR A 128 -15.17 -9.29 1.70
N LEU A 129 -14.89 -9.57 0.43
CA LEU A 129 -15.64 -9.05 -0.69
C LEU A 129 -16.73 -10.06 -1.04
N PRO A 130 -18.02 -9.68 -0.99
CA PRO A 130 -19.09 -10.65 -1.23
C PRO A 130 -19.02 -11.21 -2.66
N MET A 131 -19.10 -12.54 -2.76
CA MET A 131 -19.08 -13.28 -4.02
C MET A 131 -20.33 -14.15 -4.10
N CYS A 132 -21.01 -14.10 -5.25
CA CYS A 132 -22.24 -14.88 -5.50
C CYS A 132 -22.07 -15.91 -6.63
N GLY A 133 -20.82 -16.25 -6.97
CA GLY A 133 -20.47 -17.16 -8.07
C GLY A 133 -19.67 -18.37 -7.59
N PHE A 134 -19.11 -19.11 -8.55
CA PHE A 134 -18.32 -20.32 -8.29
C PHE A 134 -16.83 -20.07 -8.06
N ALA A 135 -16.34 -18.88 -8.39
CA ALA A 135 -14.95 -18.53 -8.13
C ALA A 135 -14.71 -18.43 -6.62
N GLU A 136 -13.55 -18.91 -6.16
CA GLU A 136 -13.19 -18.92 -4.74
C GLU A 136 -12.71 -17.55 -4.24
N SER A 137 -12.14 -16.74 -5.14
CA SER A 137 -11.64 -15.40 -4.83
C SER A 137 -11.61 -14.50 -6.07
N PHE A 138 -11.49 -13.19 -5.85
CA PHE A 138 -11.17 -12.24 -6.91
C PHE A 138 -9.66 -12.21 -7.18
N ASN A 139 -9.28 -11.86 -8.42
CA ASN A 139 -7.90 -11.47 -8.70
C ASN A 139 -7.47 -10.30 -7.79
N LEU A 140 -6.21 -10.29 -7.34
CA LEU A 140 -5.67 -9.29 -6.41
C LEU A 140 -5.94 -7.83 -6.86
N SER A 141 -5.75 -7.52 -8.14
CA SER A 141 -5.99 -6.17 -8.67
C SER A 141 -7.46 -5.81 -8.72
N VAL A 142 -8.34 -6.77 -8.98
CA VAL A 142 -9.79 -6.60 -8.96
C VAL A 142 -10.28 -6.40 -7.53
N ALA A 143 -9.82 -7.22 -6.58
CA ALA A 143 -10.14 -7.08 -5.16
C ALA A 143 -9.70 -5.71 -4.62
N THR A 144 -8.50 -5.26 -5.00
CA THR A 144 -7.99 -3.92 -4.66
C THR A 144 -8.90 -2.83 -5.24
N ALA A 145 -9.29 -2.93 -6.51
CA ALA A 145 -10.17 -1.95 -7.15
C ALA A 145 -11.56 -1.87 -6.52
N ILE A 146 -12.17 -3.01 -6.20
CA ILE A 146 -13.46 -3.07 -5.50
C ILE A 146 -13.34 -2.40 -4.13
N THR A 147 -12.28 -2.71 -3.39
CA THR A 147 -12.03 -2.12 -2.06
C THR A 147 -11.86 -0.60 -2.14
N CYS A 148 -11.05 -0.10 -3.09
CA CYS A 148 -10.91 1.33 -3.34
C CYS A 148 -12.26 2.01 -3.68
N ALA A 149 -13.09 1.35 -4.50
CA ALA A 149 -14.40 1.87 -4.86
C ALA A 149 -15.34 2.00 -3.64
N HIS A 150 -15.37 0.99 -2.76
CA HIS A 150 -16.13 1.04 -1.50
C HIS A 150 -15.64 2.13 -0.57
N MET A 151 -14.32 2.25 -0.39
CA MET A 151 -13.70 3.33 0.37
C MET A 151 -14.10 4.70 -0.18
N SER A 152 -13.99 4.90 -1.50
CA SER A 152 -14.37 6.15 -2.16
C SER A 152 -15.85 6.51 -1.96
N ALA A 153 -16.74 5.53 -2.10
CA ALA A 153 -18.18 5.72 -1.90
C ALA A 153 -18.48 6.13 -0.46
N SER A 154 -17.94 5.40 0.53
CA SER A 154 -18.10 5.71 1.96
C SER A 154 -17.62 7.12 2.31
N SER A 155 -16.52 7.58 1.68
CA SER A 155 -15.97 8.93 1.88
C SER A 155 -16.93 10.04 1.47
N ARG A 156 -17.71 9.82 0.41
CA ARG A 156 -18.64 10.82 -0.14
C ARG A 156 -19.91 10.93 0.69
N GLU A 157 -20.39 9.81 1.24
CA GLU A 157 -21.63 9.78 2.01
C GLU A 157 -21.51 10.48 3.37
N LYS A 158 -20.34 10.40 4.01
CA LYS A 158 -20.15 10.91 5.38
C LYS A 158 -19.51 12.32 5.45
N ASP A 159 -19.16 12.92 4.31
CA ASP A 159 -18.27 14.11 4.22
C ASP A 159 -16.97 13.97 5.05
N LYS A 160 -16.61 12.70 5.28
CA LYS A 160 -15.56 12.16 6.14
C LYS A 160 -15.26 10.78 5.58
N GLY A 161 -14.03 10.32 5.72
CA GLY A 161 -13.69 8.97 5.33
C GLY A 161 -12.53 8.92 4.35
N PRO A 162 -12.39 7.78 3.67
CA PRO A 162 -11.08 7.34 3.26
C PRO A 162 -10.39 7.86 2.04
N ILE A 163 -11.01 8.75 1.33
CA ILE A 163 -10.39 9.34 0.16
C ILE A 163 -10.92 10.76 0.14
N GLN A 164 -10.05 11.71 0.53
CA GLN A 164 -10.38 13.12 0.53
C GLN A 164 -9.32 13.92 -0.22
N PRO A 165 -9.71 14.84 -1.12
CA PRO A 165 -8.78 15.74 -1.76
C PRO A 165 -8.05 16.59 -0.71
N GLY A 166 -6.71 16.62 -0.78
CA GLY A 166 -5.90 17.49 0.09
C GLY A 166 -5.76 17.01 1.53
N ASP A 167 -5.82 15.70 1.78
CA ASP A 167 -5.65 15.10 3.11
C ASP A 167 -4.18 15.01 3.60
N LEU A 168 -3.27 15.66 2.86
CA LEU A 168 -1.86 15.85 3.21
C LEU A 168 -1.62 17.31 3.62
N ASP A 169 -0.72 17.52 4.58
CA ASP A 169 -0.33 18.87 4.95
C ASP A 169 0.61 19.50 3.90
N GLU A 170 0.71 20.83 3.91
CA GLU A 170 1.50 21.56 2.91
C GLU A 170 2.99 21.15 2.90
N HIS A 171 3.54 20.80 4.07
CA HIS A 171 4.94 20.38 4.16
C HIS A 171 5.16 19.03 3.46
N GLU A 172 4.27 18.06 3.70
CA GLU A 172 4.30 16.77 3.03
C GLU A 172 4.12 16.90 1.52
N VAL A 173 3.15 17.71 1.07
CA VAL A 173 2.93 17.97 -0.36
C VAL A 173 4.19 18.52 -1.02
N ASN A 174 4.87 19.47 -0.37
CA ASN A 174 6.10 20.06 -0.89
C ASN A 174 7.25 19.05 -0.93
N CYS A 175 7.38 18.19 0.09
CA CYS A 175 8.38 17.12 0.10
C CYS A 175 8.14 16.12 -1.05
N LEU A 176 6.90 15.64 -1.22
CA LEU A 176 6.53 14.72 -2.29
C LEU A 176 6.75 15.34 -3.67
N ARG A 177 6.34 16.59 -3.85
CA ARG A 177 6.55 17.33 -5.11
C ARG A 177 8.03 17.44 -5.46
N LEU A 178 8.89 17.77 -4.49
CA LEU A 178 10.33 17.80 -4.72
C LEU A 178 10.87 16.42 -5.10
N LYS A 179 10.43 15.36 -4.41
CA LYS A 179 10.81 13.97 -4.73
C LYS A 179 10.41 13.59 -6.16
N TRP A 180 9.21 13.96 -6.60
CA TRP A 180 8.74 13.73 -7.96
C TRP A 180 9.54 14.51 -9.00
N TYR A 181 9.87 15.78 -8.73
CA TYR A 181 10.74 16.55 -9.62
C TYR A 181 12.12 15.90 -9.75
N MET A 182 12.71 15.44 -8.65
CA MET A 182 13.98 14.74 -8.66
C MET A 182 13.92 13.42 -9.44
N ASN A 183 12.85 12.65 -9.28
CA ASN A 183 12.63 11.38 -9.98
C ASN A 183 12.37 11.57 -11.48
N SER A 184 11.85 12.73 -11.89
CA SER A 184 11.59 13.08 -13.29
C SER A 184 12.84 13.54 -14.04
N LEU A 185 13.97 13.71 -13.35
CA LEU A 185 15.23 14.08 -13.99
C LEU A 185 15.83 12.88 -14.74
N PRO A 186 16.47 13.09 -15.92
CA PRO A 186 17.09 12.01 -16.70
C PRO A 186 18.13 11.19 -15.93
N GLN A 187 18.79 11.81 -14.95
CA GLN A 187 19.77 11.16 -14.08
C GLN A 187 19.31 11.24 -12.62
N LYS A 188 18.99 10.09 -12.02
CA LYS A 188 18.51 9.99 -10.62
C LYS A 188 19.42 10.68 -9.59
N LYS A 189 20.74 10.72 -9.83
CA LYS A 189 21.71 11.37 -8.92
C LYS A 189 21.78 12.89 -9.06
N MET A 190 21.26 13.45 -10.15
CA MET A 190 21.38 14.88 -10.46
C MET A 190 20.58 15.75 -9.50
N GLY A 191 19.38 15.32 -9.10
CA GLY A 191 18.54 16.08 -8.17
C GLY A 191 19.26 16.35 -6.83
N GLY A 192 19.81 15.31 -6.21
CA GLY A 192 20.56 15.46 -4.96
C GLY A 192 21.84 16.30 -5.11
N ALA A 193 22.50 16.24 -6.26
CA ALA A 193 23.67 17.08 -6.55
C ALA A 193 23.29 18.56 -6.70
N LEU A 194 22.17 18.87 -7.38
CA LEU A 194 21.66 20.23 -7.54
C LEU A 194 21.28 20.84 -6.19
N LEU A 195 20.58 20.09 -5.34
CA LEU A 195 20.20 20.53 -4.00
C LEU A 195 21.43 20.86 -3.13
N ARG A 196 22.43 19.97 -3.13
CA ARG A 196 23.69 20.22 -2.43
C ARG A 196 24.43 21.45 -2.96
N LYS A 197 24.48 21.63 -4.28
CA LYS A 197 25.11 22.80 -4.93
C LYS A 197 24.39 24.11 -4.55
N ALA A 198 23.08 24.06 -4.39
CA ALA A 198 22.27 25.21 -3.95
C ALA A 198 22.30 25.43 -2.42
N GLY A 199 23.01 24.59 -1.65
CA GLY A 199 23.06 24.70 -0.19
C GLY A 199 21.77 24.27 0.52
N ILE A 200 20.85 23.61 -0.18
CA ILE A 200 19.56 23.19 0.37
C ILE A 200 19.77 21.89 1.16
N LYS A 201 19.42 21.91 2.45
CA LYS A 201 19.37 20.71 3.30
C LYS A 201 17.94 20.18 3.35
N LEU A 202 17.79 18.88 3.10
CA LEU A 202 16.50 18.21 3.19
C LEU A 202 16.16 17.90 4.66
N PRO A 203 14.88 17.96 5.05
CA PRO A 203 14.43 17.50 6.36
C PRO A 203 14.73 16.01 6.58
N GLU A 204 14.95 15.57 7.82
CA GLU A 204 15.16 14.14 8.13
C GLU A 204 13.95 13.25 7.76
N VAL A 205 12.75 13.83 7.75
CA VAL A 205 11.51 13.16 7.32
C VAL A 205 11.41 12.98 5.80
N PHE A 206 12.24 13.65 5.01
CA PHE A 206 12.18 13.58 3.55
C PHE A 206 12.42 12.17 3.00
N ASP A 207 13.30 11.40 3.64
CA ASP A 207 13.58 10.01 3.25
C ASP A 207 12.49 9.03 3.71
N ARG A 208 11.60 9.45 4.63
CA ARG A 208 10.50 8.64 5.17
C ARG A 208 9.17 8.88 4.45
N LEU A 209 9.05 9.98 3.70
CA LEU A 209 7.95 10.30 2.79
C LEU A 209 8.21 9.71 1.40
#